data_AF-A0A2V8Y011-F1
#
_entry.id   AF-A0A2V8Y011-F1
#
_cell.length_a   1.000
_cell.length_b   1.000
_cell.length_c   1.000
_cell.angle_alpha   90.00
_cell.angle_beta   90.00
_cell.angle_gamma   90.00
#
_symmetry.space_group_name_H-M   'P 1'
#
loop_
_entity.id
_entity.type
_entity.pdbx_description
1 polymer ?
#
loop_
_entity_poly.entity_id
_entity_poly.type
_entity_poly.pdbx_seq_one_letter_code
_entity_poly.pdbx_strand_id
1 'polypeptide(L)' 'MTPEQRKLAYELITNPPPGSAIAAAKEWGVDLTLLYANLLRTPTERAQSFAAMARSFDILRAGEKKTALG' A
#
# COMPACT_ATOMS: atom_id res chain seq x y z
N MET A 1 12.83 -9.06 1.51
CA MET A 1 13.42 -8.47 0.30
C MET A 1 14.90 -8.24 0.56
N THR A 2 15.78 -8.67 -0.34
CA THR A 2 17.21 -8.34 -0.27
C THR A 2 17.45 -6.87 -0.67
N PRO A 3 18.59 -6.25 -0.32
CA PRO A 3 18.94 -4.89 -0.78
C PRO A 3 18.80 -4.68 -2.29
N GLU A 4 19.24 -5.65 -3.08
CA GLU A 4 19.25 -5.67 -4.55
C GLU A 4 17.84 -5.69 -5.11
N GLN A 5 16.97 -6.51 -4.52
CA GLN A 5 15.55 -6.54 -4.87
C GLN A 5 14.88 -5.19 -4.56
N ARG A 6 15.26 -4.48 -3.48
CA ARG A 6 14.71 -3.15 -3.21
C ARG A 6 15.12 -2.15 -4.27
N LYS A 7 16.40 -2.14 -4.62
CA LYS A 7 16.95 -1.25 -5.65
C LYS A 7 16.23 -1.47 -6.98
N LEU A 8 16.08 -2.73 -7.40
CA LEU A 8 15.36 -3.09 -8.62
C LEU A 8 13.89 -2.64 -8.57
N ALA A 9 13.19 -2.89 -7.46
CA ALA A 9 11.79 -2.47 -7.32
C ALA A 9 11.64 -0.95 -7.41
N TYR A 10 12.54 -0.19 -6.75
CA TYR A 10 12.56 1.26 -6.83
C TYR A 10 12.81 1.75 -8.26
N GLU A 11 13.81 1.19 -8.95
CA GLU A 11 14.12 1.53 -10.35
C GLU A 11 12.92 1.28 -11.27
N LEU A 12 12.26 0.12 -11.16
CA LEU A 12 11.09 -0.22 -11.98
C LEU A 12 9.88 0.68 -11.73
N ILE A 13 9.64 1.12 -10.49
CA ILE A 13 8.53 2.02 -10.17
C ILE A 13 8.81 3.44 -10.67
N THR A 14 10.06 3.88 -10.50
CA THR A 14 10.47 5.24 -10.88
C THR A 14 10.57 5.39 -12.39
N ASN A 15 11.13 4.38 -13.07
CA ASN A 15 11.29 4.31 -14.52
C ASN A 15 10.73 2.99 -15.08
N PRO A 16 9.39 2.87 -15.19
CA PRO A 16 8.77 1.64 -15.65
C PRO A 16 9.10 1.38 -17.12
N PRO A 17 9.45 0.14 -17.50
CA PRO A 17 9.66 -0.21 -18.90
C PRO A 17 8.39 0.07 -19.73
N PRO A 18 8.50 0.66 -20.93
CA PRO A 18 7.36 0.91 -21.82
C PRO A 18 6.56 -0.37 -22.09
N GLY A 19 5.22 -0.26 -22.06
CA GLY A 19 4.31 -1.40 -22.28
C GLY A 19 4.24 -2.42 -21.14
N SER A 20 4.98 -2.21 -20.03
CA SER A 20 4.88 -3.07 -18.86
C SER A 20 3.61 -2.83 -18.06
N ALA A 21 3.21 -3.80 -17.24
CA ALA A 21 2.10 -3.65 -16.30
C ALA A 21 2.33 -2.51 -15.29
N ILE A 22 3.59 -2.21 -14.93
CA ILE A 22 3.93 -1.11 -14.02
C ILE A 22 3.72 0.24 -14.73
N ALA A 23 4.06 0.33 -16.02
CA ALA A 23 3.77 1.52 -16.82
C ALA A 23 2.26 1.76 -16.90
N ALA A 24 1.48 0.71 -17.23
CA ALA A 24 0.02 0.79 -17.24
C ALA A 24 -0.56 1.18 -15.87
N ALA A 25 -0.06 0.59 -14.77
CA ALA A 25 -0.51 0.94 -13.43
C ALA A 25 -0.35 2.44 -13.11
N LYS A 26 0.76 3.07 -13.53
CA LYS A 26 0.94 4.53 -13.37
C LYS A 26 -0.05 5.33 -14.22
N GLU A 27 -0.28 4.94 -15.46
CA GLU A 27 -1.25 5.61 -16.34
C GLU A 27 -2.67 5.58 -15.78
N TRP A 28 -3.03 4.49 -15.11
CA TRP A 28 -4.34 4.31 -14.47
C TRP A 28 -4.43 4.94 -13.06
N GLY A 29 -3.36 5.59 -12.59
CA GLY A 29 -3.32 6.24 -11.27
C GLY A 29 -3.22 5.27 -10.09
N VAL A 30 -2.76 4.03 -10.31
CA VAL A 30 -2.50 3.08 -9.23
C VAL A 30 -1.34 3.59 -8.38
N ASP A 31 -1.56 3.71 -7.07
CA ASP A 31 -0.50 4.11 -6.14
C ASP A 31 0.49 2.96 -5.89
N LEU A 32 1.61 3.00 -6.62
CA LEU A 32 2.71 2.05 -6.46
C LEU A 32 3.61 2.37 -5.25
N THR A 33 3.48 3.53 -4.61
CA THR A 33 4.26 3.86 -3.42
C THR A 33 3.84 3.02 -2.22
N LEU A 34 2.54 2.70 -2.12
CA LEU A 34 2.02 1.76 -1.12
C LEU A 34 2.57 0.34 -1.34
N LEU A 35 2.65 -0.10 -2.60
CA LEU A 35 3.28 -1.38 -2.94
C LEU A 35 4.74 -1.40 -2.48
N TYR A 36 5.51 -0.36 -2.83
CA TYR A 36 6.91 -0.25 -2.42
C TYR A 36 7.07 -0.26 -0.89
N ALA A 37 6.29 0.54 -0.17
CA ALA A 37 6.31 0.58 1.30
C ALA A 37 6.01 -0.80 1.91
N ASN A 38 5.09 -1.57 1.32
CA ASN A 38 4.80 -2.93 1.76
C ASN A 38 5.95 -3.91 1.48
N LEU A 39 6.67 -3.76 0.37
CA LEU A 39 7.83 -4.58 0.05
C LEU A 39 9.01 -4.34 1.00
N LEU A 40 9.10 -3.15 1.61
CA LEU A 40 10.11 -2.83 2.62
C LEU A 40 9.84 -3.47 3.99
N ARG A 41 8.58 -3.82 4.27
CA ARG A 41 8.17 -4.44 5.54
C ARG A 41 8.44 -5.94 5.56
N THR A 42 8.80 -6.44 6.72
CA THR A 42 8.76 -7.87 7.04
C THR A 42 7.30 -8.39 7.00
N PRO A 43 7.08 -9.71 6.86
CA PRO A 43 5.74 -10.29 6.96
C PRO A 43 4.99 -9.87 8.23
N THR A 44 5.66 -9.85 9.38
CA THR A 44 5.10 -9.45 10.67
C THR A 44 4.67 -7.98 10.67
N GLU A 45 5.52 -7.08 10.20
CA GLU A 45 5.19 -5.64 10.12
C GLU A 45 4.01 -5.38 9.17
N ARG A 46 3.91 -6.14 8.07
CA ARG A 46 2.72 -6.06 7.19
C ARG A 46 1.45 -6.46 7.93
N ALA A 47 1.46 -7.59 8.65
CA ALA A 47 0.31 -8.04 9.42
C ALA A 47 -0.09 -7.02 10.50
N GLN A 48 0.89 -6.44 11.21
CA GLN A 48 0.65 -5.39 12.20
C GLN A 48 0.04 -4.13 11.57
N SER A 49 0.53 -3.69 10.41
CA SER A 49 -0.02 -2.54 9.68
C SER A 49 -1.46 -2.78 9.23
N PHE A 50 -1.80 -3.98 8.75
CA PHE A 50 -3.16 -4.35 8.41
C PHE A 50 -4.08 -4.36 9.64
N ALA A 51 -3.63 -4.96 10.74
CA ALA A 51 -4.41 -5.00 11.98
C ALA A 51 -4.66 -3.59 12.55
N ALA A 52 -3.68 -2.68 12.44
CA ALA A 52 -3.85 -1.30 12.84
C ALA A 52 -4.89 -0.58 11.97
N MET A 53 -4.82 -0.76 10.65
CA MET A 53 -5.79 -0.16 9.72
C MET A 53 -7.22 -0.67 9.94
N ALA A 54 -7.39 -1.99 10.16
CA ALA A 54 -8.70 -2.57 10.47
C ALA A 54 -9.34 -1.94 11.72
N ARG A 55 -8.55 -1.78 12.80
CA ARG A 55 -9.02 -1.10 14.01
C ARG A 55 -9.44 0.35 13.75
N SER A 56 -8.70 1.08 12.91
CA SER A 56 -9.08 2.46 12.55
C SER A 56 -10.43 2.52 11.82
N PHE A 57 -10.71 1.57 10.93
CA PHE A 57 -12.01 1.48 10.26
C PHE A 57 -13.16 1.13 11.21
N ASP A 58 -12.91 0.25 12.18
CA ASP A 58 -13.91 -0.08 13.21
C ASP A 58 -14.30 1.16 14.02
N ILE A 59 -13.32 2.00 14.38
CA ILE A 59 -13.55 3.26 15.10
C ILE A 59 -14.40 4.23 14.26
N LEU A 60 -14.04 4.43 12.99
CA LEU A 60 -14.80 5.32 12.09
C LEU A 60 -16.26 4.85 11.96
N ARG A 61 -16.46 3.54 11.74
CA ARG A 61 -17.80 2.93 11.62
C ARG A 61 -18.62 3.06 12.90
N ALA A 62 -17.99 2.95 14.08
CA ALA A 62 -18.67 3.17 15.35
C ALA A 62 -19.06 4.64 15.55
N GLY A 63 -18.23 5.57 15.10
CA GLY A 63 -18.51 7.01 15.10
C GLY A 63 -19.73 7.37 14.26
N GLU A 64 -19.81 6.89 13.02
CA GLU A 64 -20.95 7.12 12.11
C GLU A 64 -22.29 6.63 12.69
N LYS A 65 -22.29 5.46 13.34
CA LYS A 65 -23.50 4.93 13.99
C LYS A 65 -23.97 5.82 15.13
N LYS A 66 -23.06 6.44 15.88
CA LYS A 66 -23.39 7.30 17.02
C LYS A 66 -23.97 8.64 16.57
N THR A 67 -23.47 9.21 15.48
CA THR A 67 -24.03 10.43 14.87
C THR A 67 -25.34 10.19 14.13
N ALA A 68 -25.60 9.00 13.61
CA ALA A 68 -26.86 8.68 12.93
C ALA A 68 -28.05 8.41 13.89
N LEU A 69 -27.80 8.26 15.19
CA LEU A 69 -28.80 7.93 16.22
C LEU A 69 -29.07 9.08 17.20
N GLY A 70 -28.44 10.24 17.02
CA GLY A 70 -28.66 11.45 17.80
C GLY A 70 -29.20 12.57 16.92
#